data_AF-A0A662MM58-F1
#
_entry.id   AF-A0A662MM58-F1
#
_cell.length_a   1.000
_cell.length_b   1.000
_cell.length_c   1.000
_cell.angle_alpha   90.00
_cell.angle_beta   90.00
_cell.angle_gamma   90.00
#
_symmetry.space_group_name_H-M   'P 1'
#
loop_
_entity.id
_entity.type
_entity.pdbx_description
1 polymer ?
#
loop_
_entity_poly.entity_id
_entity_poly.type
_entity_poly.pdbx_seq_one_letter_code
_entity_poly.pdbx_strand_id
1 'polypeptide(L)'
;MGVDYERELKKLLEGDMAQLARMKKTCDAHECAGFEVMESFPFMVIRGAGSFGTDLVALRGELSFPIEVKSSIHPKIYLSQPRLKEQLEMFLEDCIRANTFPIYAFRLKGRKGDPWRVFTIELEGLRYFSRILNRKIPSLRETPGGNYVMEWSQGMPLSDLLREIGRICSSVG
;
A
#
# COMPACT_ATOMS: atom_id res chain seq x y z
N MET A 1 2.54 4.98 18.68
CA MET A 1 2.67 6.05 17.65
C MET A 1 2.49 5.54 16.20
N GLY A 2 1.89 4.34 15.96
CA GLY A 2 1.56 3.82 14.62
C GLY A 2 0.08 3.97 14.22
N VAL A 3 -0.82 3.89 15.22
CA VAL A 3 -2.29 3.92 15.05
C VAL A 3 -2.82 5.14 14.28
N ASP A 4 -2.15 6.28 14.39
CA ASP A 4 -2.59 7.52 13.73
C ASP A 4 -2.44 7.44 12.21
N TYR A 5 -1.36 6.81 11.72
CA TYR A 5 -1.08 6.71 10.28
C TYR A 5 -1.87 5.58 9.62
N GLU A 6 -2.18 4.50 10.34
CA GLU A 6 -3.18 3.51 9.90
C GLU A 6 -4.53 4.19 9.64
N ARG A 7 -4.97 5.05 10.58
CA ARG A 7 -6.22 5.79 10.45
C ARG A 7 -6.18 6.81 9.31
N GLU A 8 -5.06 7.52 9.13
CA GLU A 8 -4.83 8.41 7.98
C GLU A 8 -4.99 7.63 6.67
N LEU A 9 -4.24 6.54 6.48
CA LEU A 9 -4.28 5.76 5.25
C LEU A 9 -5.67 5.17 5.00
N LYS A 10 -6.30 4.60 6.03
CA LYS A 10 -7.67 4.08 5.96
C LYS A 10 -8.62 5.13 5.41
N LYS A 11 -8.63 6.33 5.98
CA LYS A 11 -9.50 7.43 5.55
C LYS A 11 -9.24 7.88 4.12
N LEU A 12 -7.97 7.93 3.70
CA LEU A 12 -7.62 8.27 2.31
C LEU A 12 -8.17 7.24 1.33
N LEU A 13 -7.98 5.94 1.62
CA LEU A 13 -8.46 4.85 0.78
C LEU A 13 -9.98 4.74 0.75
N GLU A 14 -10.66 5.09 1.85
CA GLU A 14 -12.13 5.12 1.94
C GLU A 14 -12.78 6.35 1.29
N GLY A 15 -11.98 7.27 0.76
CA GLY A 15 -12.51 8.47 0.14
C GLY A 15 -13.07 9.49 1.13
N ASP A 16 -12.58 9.53 2.38
CA ASP A 16 -12.99 10.55 3.36
C ASP A 16 -12.63 11.94 2.82
N MET A 17 -13.67 12.69 2.40
CA MET A 17 -13.50 13.97 1.71
C MET A 17 -12.69 14.98 2.52
N ALA A 18 -12.85 14.98 3.86
CA ALA A 18 -12.11 15.89 4.72
C ALA A 18 -10.62 15.53 4.79
N GLN A 19 -10.28 14.24 4.85
CA GLN A 19 -8.92 13.74 4.86
C GLN A 19 -8.25 13.93 3.48
N LEU A 20 -8.96 13.64 2.39
CA LEU A 20 -8.48 13.87 1.02
C LEU A 20 -8.20 15.36 0.79
N ALA A 21 -9.13 16.25 1.16
CA ALA A 21 -8.91 17.69 1.06
C ALA A 21 -7.67 18.15 1.84
N ARG A 22 -7.40 17.56 3.02
CA ARG A 22 -6.18 17.86 3.79
C ARG A 22 -4.92 17.38 3.10
N MET A 23 -4.92 16.19 2.52
CA MET A 23 -3.78 15.64 1.79
C MET A 23 -3.47 16.48 0.53
N LYS A 24 -4.50 16.77 -0.27
CA LYS A 24 -4.36 17.50 -1.53
C LYS A 24 -3.83 18.93 -1.37
N LYS A 25 -4.01 19.58 -0.21
CA LYS A 25 -3.49 20.95 0.05
C LYS A 25 -2.00 21.12 -0.18
N THR A 26 -1.20 20.08 0.01
CA THR A 26 0.24 20.14 -0.19
C THR A 26 0.73 19.35 -1.40
N CYS A 27 -0.19 18.72 -2.14
CA CYS A 27 0.11 17.92 -3.31
C CYS A 27 0.23 18.79 -4.57
N ASP A 28 1.02 18.35 -5.54
CA ASP A 28 0.95 18.91 -6.90
C ASP A 28 -0.26 18.37 -7.68
N ALA A 29 -0.48 18.88 -8.89
CA ALA A 29 -1.63 18.48 -9.72
C ALA A 29 -1.62 16.98 -10.08
N HIS A 30 -0.44 16.40 -10.26
CA HIS A 30 -0.29 14.99 -10.62
C HIS A 30 -0.61 14.07 -9.43
N GLU A 31 -0.12 14.44 -8.24
CA GLU A 31 -0.45 13.78 -6.98
C GLU A 31 -1.96 13.90 -6.66
N CYS A 32 -2.55 15.09 -6.86
CA CYS A 32 -3.99 15.32 -6.63
C CYS A 32 -4.87 14.39 -7.46
N ALA A 33 -4.55 14.23 -8.76
CA ALA A 33 -5.30 13.36 -9.66
C ALA A 33 -5.35 11.89 -9.18
N GLY A 34 -4.30 11.42 -8.48
CA GLY A 34 -4.30 10.10 -7.86
C GLY A 34 -5.29 9.99 -6.71
N PHE A 35 -5.31 10.97 -5.81
CA PHE A 35 -6.22 11.00 -4.67
C PHE A 35 -7.69 11.21 -5.08
N GLU A 36 -7.95 11.93 -6.18
CA GLU A 36 -9.29 12.14 -6.74
C GLU A 36 -9.97 10.83 -7.19
N VAL A 37 -9.19 9.80 -7.53
CA VAL A 37 -9.74 8.46 -7.80
C VAL A 37 -10.53 7.94 -6.61
N MET A 38 -10.12 8.24 -5.37
CA MET A 38 -10.80 7.78 -4.17
C MET A 38 -12.09 8.55 -3.88
N GLU A 39 -12.29 9.74 -4.45
CA GLU A 39 -13.55 10.48 -4.31
C GLU A 39 -14.68 9.81 -5.09
N SER A 40 -14.35 9.21 -6.24
CA SER A 40 -15.32 8.56 -7.12
C SER A 40 -15.39 7.04 -6.91
N PHE A 41 -14.25 6.40 -6.62
CA PHE A 41 -14.12 4.94 -6.55
C PHE A 41 -13.28 4.51 -5.33
N PRO A 42 -13.75 4.78 -4.10
CA PRO A 42 -13.03 4.42 -2.87
C PRO A 42 -12.96 2.90 -2.65
N PHE A 43 -12.07 2.50 -1.75
CA PHE A 43 -12.04 1.16 -1.17
C PHE A 43 -12.97 1.08 0.04
N MET A 44 -13.54 -0.10 0.28
CA MET A 44 -13.99 -0.50 1.61
C MET A 44 -12.76 -0.96 2.41
N VAL A 45 -12.50 -0.37 3.58
CA VAL A 45 -11.28 -0.68 4.35
C VAL A 45 -11.62 -1.14 5.76
N ILE A 46 -11.11 -2.32 6.12
CA ILE A 46 -11.31 -2.94 7.43
C ILE A 46 -9.97 -3.00 8.16
N ARG A 47 -9.95 -2.77 9.48
CA ARG A 47 -8.74 -2.95 10.29
C ARG A 47 -8.54 -4.42 10.62
N GLY A 48 -7.31 -4.92 10.47
CA GLY A 48 -6.96 -6.26 10.92
C GLY A 48 -7.09 -6.37 12.44
N ALA A 49 -7.64 -7.48 12.92
CA ALA A 49 -7.87 -7.71 14.35
C ALA A 49 -6.60 -8.13 15.14
N GLY A 50 -5.42 -7.89 14.58
CA GLY A 50 -4.12 -8.13 15.23
C GLY A 50 -3.73 -9.60 15.35
N SER A 51 -3.06 -10.16 14.32
CA SER A 51 -2.12 -11.29 14.48
C SER A 51 -1.34 -11.70 13.21
N PHE A 52 -1.72 -11.25 12.02
CA PHE A 52 -1.02 -11.64 10.76
C PHE A 52 -0.53 -10.44 9.92
N GLY A 53 -0.22 -9.30 10.55
CA GLY A 53 0.60 -8.19 9.97
C GLY A 53 0.02 -7.70 8.68
N THR A 54 -1.26 -7.44 8.84
CA THR A 54 -2.14 -6.79 7.93
C THR A 54 -2.86 -5.84 8.87
N ASP A 55 -2.40 -4.60 8.89
CA ASP A 55 -3.01 -3.53 9.68
C ASP A 55 -4.37 -3.16 9.08
N LEU A 56 -4.45 -3.17 7.73
CA LEU A 56 -5.65 -2.86 6.97
C LEU A 56 -5.88 -3.92 5.89
N VAL A 57 -7.15 -4.19 5.58
CA VAL A 57 -7.57 -4.88 4.36
C VAL A 57 -8.40 -3.90 3.54
N ALA A 58 -7.94 -3.59 2.33
CA ALA A 58 -8.65 -2.72 1.39
C ALA A 58 -9.32 -3.57 0.30
N LEU A 59 -10.61 -3.35 0.08
CA LEU A 59 -11.45 -4.12 -0.85
C LEU A 59 -12.16 -3.18 -1.83
N ARG A 60 -12.11 -3.50 -3.13
CA ARG A 60 -12.82 -2.78 -4.18
C ARG A 60 -13.01 -3.67 -5.42
N GLY A 61 -14.19 -4.27 -5.56
CA GLY A 61 -14.45 -5.25 -6.61
C GLY A 61 -13.45 -6.40 -6.54
N GLU A 62 -12.78 -6.68 -7.66
CA GLU A 62 -11.73 -7.71 -7.77
C GLU A 62 -10.38 -7.30 -7.15
N LEU A 63 -10.23 -6.05 -6.68
CA LEU A 63 -9.02 -5.58 -6.03
C LEU A 63 -9.16 -5.76 -4.51
N SER A 64 -8.34 -6.64 -3.94
CA SER A 64 -8.22 -6.81 -2.51
C SER A 64 -6.75 -6.76 -2.12
N PHE A 65 -6.41 -5.99 -1.10
CA PHE A 65 -5.03 -5.84 -0.63
C PHE A 65 -4.96 -5.96 0.90
N PRO A 66 -4.24 -6.94 1.45
CA PRO A 66 -3.71 -6.83 2.79
C PRO A 66 -2.60 -5.77 2.82
N ILE A 67 -2.67 -4.84 3.78
CA ILE A 67 -1.76 -3.70 3.89
C ILE A 67 -1.10 -3.68 5.27
N GLU A 68 0.22 -3.65 5.29
CA GLU A 68 1.02 -3.37 6.47
C GLU A 68 1.47 -1.89 6.44
N VAL A 69 1.26 -1.16 7.53
CA VAL A 69 1.54 0.28 7.63
C VAL A 69 2.80 0.51 8.46
N LYS A 70 3.74 1.26 7.89
CA LYS A 70 4.96 1.72 8.58
C LYS A 70 5.04 3.24 8.50
N SER A 71 5.57 3.85 9.56
CA SER A 71 5.83 5.29 9.58
C SER A 71 7.15 5.58 10.29
N SER A 72 7.89 6.57 9.80
CA SER A 72 9.16 6.99 10.39
C SER A 72 9.49 8.44 10.04
N ILE A 73 10.30 9.10 10.87
CA ILE A 73 10.96 10.36 10.52
C ILE A 73 12.18 10.14 9.61
N HIS A 74 12.74 8.93 9.61
CA HIS A 74 13.88 8.54 8.79
C HIS A 74 13.40 7.95 7.47
N PRO A 75 14.09 8.16 6.35
CA PRO A 75 13.68 7.68 5.03
C PRO A 75 13.94 6.18 4.80
N LYS A 76 14.49 5.47 5.79
CA LYS A 76 14.84 4.05 5.68
C LYS A 76 14.35 3.29 6.91
N ILE A 77 13.70 2.16 6.68
CA ILE A 77 13.24 1.22 7.72
C ILE A 77 13.79 -0.16 7.37
N TYR A 78 14.42 -0.80 8.35
CA TYR A 78 14.74 -2.22 8.28
C TYR A 78 13.59 -2.99 8.90
N LEU A 79 13.00 -3.90 8.14
CA LEU A 79 12.00 -4.82 8.63
C LEU A 79 12.76 -6.00 9.25
N SER A 80 13.03 -5.90 10.55
CA SER A 80 13.66 -6.96 11.34
C SER A 80 12.77 -8.22 11.32
N GLN A 81 13.30 -9.31 10.77
CA GLN A 81 12.73 -10.67 10.64
C GLN A 81 11.19 -10.71 10.66
N PRO A 82 10.49 -10.68 9.50
CA PRO A 82 9.18 -10.03 9.31
C PRO A 82 7.93 -10.66 9.97
N ARG A 83 8.09 -11.44 11.04
CA ARG A 83 7.47 -12.75 11.33
C ARG A 83 8.47 -13.85 10.98
N LEU A 84 8.53 -14.91 11.79
CA LEU A 84 9.37 -16.09 11.52
C LEU A 84 9.26 -16.42 10.02
N LYS A 85 10.37 -16.61 9.30
CA LYS A 85 10.39 -16.72 7.81
C LYS A 85 9.24 -17.57 7.26
N GLU A 86 8.96 -18.69 7.93
CA GLU A 86 7.84 -19.61 7.67
C GLU A 86 6.46 -18.91 7.66
N GLN A 87 6.18 -18.03 8.63
CA GLN A 87 4.92 -17.28 8.69
C GLN A 87 4.77 -16.29 7.54
N LEU A 88 5.88 -15.70 7.06
CA LEU A 88 5.84 -14.86 5.86
C LEU A 88 5.58 -15.72 4.64
N GLU A 89 6.28 -16.84 4.48
CA GLU A 89 6.09 -17.78 3.37
C GLU A 89 4.63 -18.27 3.31
N MET A 90 4.06 -18.71 4.43
CA MET A 90 2.64 -19.11 4.53
C MET A 90 1.69 -17.97 4.14
N PHE A 91 1.96 -16.75 4.58
CA PHE A 91 1.14 -15.58 4.24
C PHE A 91 1.21 -15.25 2.75
N LEU A 92 2.37 -15.36 2.11
CA LEU A 92 2.54 -15.16 0.68
C LEU A 92 1.86 -16.27 -0.14
N GLU A 93 1.93 -17.52 0.32
CA GLU A 93 1.19 -18.64 -0.29
C GLU A 93 -0.32 -18.41 -0.25
N ASP A 94 -0.85 -17.96 0.89
CA ASP A 94 -2.26 -17.60 1.02
C ASP A 94 -2.64 -16.43 0.08
N CYS A 95 -1.78 -15.42 -0.05
CA CYS A 95 -1.97 -14.34 -1.02
C CYS A 95 -2.06 -14.87 -2.46
N ILE A 96 -1.15 -15.75 -2.87
CA ILE A 96 -1.15 -16.35 -4.22
C ILE A 96 -2.46 -17.13 -4.45
N ARG A 97 -2.84 -17.98 -3.49
CA ARG A 97 -4.08 -18.79 -3.58
C ARG A 97 -5.33 -17.91 -3.66
N ALA A 98 -5.35 -16.80 -2.95
CA ALA A 98 -6.43 -15.81 -2.97
C ALA A 98 -6.33 -14.80 -4.14
N ASN A 99 -5.34 -14.92 -5.03
CA ASN A 99 -5.09 -14.00 -6.14
C ASN A 99 -4.92 -12.53 -5.70
N THR A 100 -4.25 -12.31 -4.57
CA THR A 100 -3.91 -11.01 -3.99
C THR A 100 -2.41 -10.94 -3.67
N PHE A 101 -1.94 -9.81 -3.18
CA PHE A 101 -0.55 -9.60 -2.73
C PHE A 101 -0.51 -8.55 -1.62
N PRO A 102 0.49 -8.61 -0.74
CA PRO A 102 0.62 -7.63 0.32
C PRO A 102 1.15 -6.29 -0.19
N ILE A 103 0.61 -5.21 0.36
CA ILE A 103 1.13 -3.85 0.20
C ILE A 103 1.79 -3.43 1.50
N TYR A 104 3.03 -2.96 1.43
CA TYR A 104 3.72 -2.32 2.54
C TYR A 104 3.70 -0.81 2.31
N ALA A 105 2.91 -0.09 3.10
CA ALA A 105 2.73 1.35 2.99
C ALA A 105 3.63 2.08 3.99
N PHE A 106 4.58 2.87 3.47
CA PHE A 106 5.53 3.65 4.27
C PHE A 106 5.23 5.15 4.18
N ARG A 107 4.84 5.71 5.33
CA ARG A 107 4.67 7.13 5.57
C ARG A 107 5.94 7.79 6.12
N LEU A 108 6.53 8.71 5.35
CA LEU A 108 7.62 9.58 5.84
C LEU A 108 7.03 10.81 6.53
N LYS A 109 7.37 11.01 7.81
CA LYS A 109 6.85 12.12 8.63
C LYS A 109 7.49 13.45 8.25
N GLY A 110 6.75 14.55 8.37
CA GLY A 110 7.23 15.90 8.06
C GLY A 110 7.39 16.23 6.57
N ARG A 111 6.98 15.33 5.67
CA ARG A 111 7.03 15.52 4.22
C ARG A 111 5.74 16.19 3.71
N LYS A 112 5.89 17.20 2.82
CA LYS A 112 4.81 17.79 1.99
C LYS A 112 4.67 17.02 0.67
N GLY A 113 3.57 17.23 -0.06
CA GLY A 113 3.23 16.44 -1.24
C GLY A 113 2.57 15.13 -0.84
N ASP A 114 2.72 14.10 -1.67
CA ASP A 114 2.41 12.72 -1.32
C ASP A 114 3.54 12.11 -0.46
N PRO A 115 3.30 11.93 0.85
CA PRO A 115 4.30 11.47 1.79
C PRO A 115 4.34 9.93 1.90
N TRP A 116 3.49 9.24 1.16
CA TRP A 116 3.32 7.79 1.21
C TRP A 116 4.08 7.11 0.08
N ARG A 117 4.67 5.96 0.39
CA ARG A 117 5.35 5.10 -0.57
C ARG A 117 4.92 3.67 -0.37
N VAL A 118 4.51 3.01 -1.43
CA VAL A 118 4.04 1.64 -1.41
C VAL A 118 5.08 0.71 -2.01
N PHE A 119 5.18 -0.47 -1.41
CA PHE A 119 6.01 -1.57 -1.84
C PHE A 119 5.20 -2.85 -1.82
N THR A 120 5.71 -3.89 -2.45
CA THR A 120 5.17 -5.24 -2.37
C THR A 120 6.29 -6.27 -2.27
N ILE A 121 5.92 -7.55 -2.27
CA ILE A 121 6.83 -8.64 -2.62
C ILE A 121 6.31 -9.17 -3.95
N GLU A 122 7.18 -9.27 -4.96
CA GLU A 122 6.77 -9.83 -6.25
C GLU A 122 6.39 -11.30 -6.06
N LEU A 123 5.19 -11.67 -6.54
CA LEU A 123 4.65 -13.01 -6.41
C LEU A 123 4.43 -13.60 -7.80
N GLU A 124 4.95 -14.81 -7.99
CA GLU A 124 4.62 -15.63 -9.14
C GLU A 124 3.24 -16.29 -8.96
N GLY A 125 2.53 -16.54 -10.06
CA GLY A 125 1.23 -17.23 -10.04
C GLY A 125 -0.01 -16.31 -9.90
N LEU A 126 0.18 -15.00 -9.70
CA LEU A 126 -0.93 -14.05 -9.76
C LEU A 126 -1.55 -13.96 -11.16
N ARG A 127 -2.85 -13.64 -11.22
CA ARG A 127 -3.65 -13.54 -12.45
C ARG A 127 -4.25 -12.15 -12.62
N TYR A 128 -4.62 -11.83 -13.86
CA TYR A 128 -5.36 -10.61 -14.23
C TYR A 128 -4.72 -9.32 -13.68
N PHE A 129 -5.52 -8.45 -13.06
CA PHE A 129 -5.10 -7.17 -12.52
C PHE A 129 -4.10 -7.32 -11.36
N SER A 130 -4.24 -8.35 -10.52
CA SER A 130 -3.30 -8.60 -9.43
C SER A 130 -1.87 -8.79 -9.93
N ARG A 131 -1.69 -9.54 -11.03
CA ARG A 131 -0.38 -9.70 -11.68
C ARG A 131 0.16 -8.39 -12.25
N ILE A 132 -0.70 -7.59 -12.88
CA ILE A 132 -0.30 -6.32 -13.50
C ILE A 132 0.16 -5.33 -12.42
N LEU A 133 -0.61 -5.19 -11.34
CA LEU A 133 -0.30 -4.26 -10.26
C LEU A 133 0.92 -4.72 -9.44
N ASN A 134 1.02 -6.00 -9.08
CA ASN A 134 2.16 -6.52 -8.32
C ASN A 134 3.49 -6.29 -9.03
N ARG A 135 3.54 -6.43 -10.36
CA ARG A 135 4.75 -6.14 -11.16
C ARG A 135 5.06 -4.66 -11.33
N LYS A 136 4.07 -3.77 -11.16
CA LYS A 136 4.26 -2.32 -11.25
C LYS A 136 4.75 -1.72 -9.93
N ILE A 137 4.32 -2.27 -8.80
CA ILE A 137 4.71 -1.78 -7.48
C ILE A 137 6.14 -2.25 -7.18
N PRO A 138 7.05 -1.37 -6.73
CA PRO A 138 8.41 -1.76 -6.36
C PRO A 138 8.45 -2.85 -5.28
N SER A 139 9.22 -3.91 -5.54
CA SER A 139 9.46 -4.98 -4.57
C SER A 139 10.38 -4.51 -3.43
N LEU A 140 10.12 -5.02 -2.23
CA LEU A 140 11.01 -4.84 -1.08
C LEU A 140 12.39 -5.44 -1.38
N ARG A 141 13.45 -4.69 -1.05
CA ARG A 141 14.82 -5.18 -1.20
C ARG A 141 15.18 -6.05 -0.02
N GLU A 142 15.64 -7.27 -0.29
CA GLU A 142 16.22 -8.14 0.73
C GLU A 142 17.69 -7.76 0.98
N THR A 143 18.13 -7.84 2.23
CA THR A 143 19.53 -7.73 2.63
C THR A 143 20.21 -9.10 2.58
N PRO A 144 21.55 -9.18 2.50
CA PRO A 144 22.27 -10.45 2.63
C PRO A 144 21.95 -11.23 3.92
N GLY A 145 21.50 -10.54 4.98
CA GLY A 145 21.07 -11.15 6.24
C GLY A 145 19.59 -11.55 6.30
N GLY A 146 18.87 -11.54 5.17
CA GLY A 146 17.48 -12.00 5.09
C GLY A 146 16.41 -11.01 5.60
N ASN A 147 16.79 -9.78 5.92
CA ASN A 147 15.84 -8.73 6.31
C ASN A 147 15.39 -7.93 5.08
N TYR A 148 14.14 -7.47 5.07
CA TYR A 148 13.67 -6.53 4.06
C TYR A 148 13.95 -5.09 4.44
N VAL A 149 14.15 -4.25 3.42
CA VAL A 149 14.41 -2.82 3.57
C VAL A 149 13.37 -2.02 2.82
N MET A 150 12.77 -1.05 3.52
CA MET A 150 11.97 -0.01 2.92
C MET A 150 12.79 1.27 2.86
N GLU A 151 13.18 1.70 1.67
CA GLU A 151 13.78 3.01 1.45
C GLU A 151 12.76 3.89 0.73
N TRP A 152 12.29 4.95 1.39
CA TRP A 152 11.13 5.74 0.95
C TRP A 152 11.25 6.19 -0.52
N SER A 153 12.43 6.67 -0.93
CA SER A 153 12.66 7.13 -2.31
C SER A 153 12.56 6.03 -3.37
N GLN A 154 12.62 4.75 -2.99
CA GLN A 154 12.54 3.60 -3.89
C GLN A 154 11.11 3.04 -4.05
N GLY A 155 10.14 3.55 -3.28
CA GLY A 155 8.76 3.10 -3.39
C GLY A 155 7.97 3.86 -4.45
N MET A 156 6.81 3.31 -4.81
CA MET A 156 5.86 4.03 -5.66
C MET A 156 5.06 5.02 -4.81
N PRO A 157 4.85 6.28 -5.24
CA PRO A 157 3.92 7.19 -4.57
C PRO A 157 2.52 6.58 -4.43
N LEU A 158 1.82 6.83 -3.32
CA LEU A 158 0.46 6.32 -3.13
C LEU A 158 -0.48 6.88 -4.20
N SER A 159 -0.37 8.17 -4.50
CA SER A 159 -1.11 8.84 -5.59
C SER A 159 -0.94 8.15 -6.95
N ASP A 160 0.28 7.72 -7.27
CA ASP A 160 0.56 6.96 -8.50
C ASP A 160 -0.14 5.60 -8.49
N LEU A 161 -0.05 4.86 -7.38
CA LEU A 161 -0.78 3.59 -7.22
C LEU A 161 -2.29 3.80 -7.43
N LEU A 162 -2.87 4.80 -6.77
CA LEU A 162 -4.30 5.09 -6.86
C LEU A 162 -4.72 5.45 -8.28
N ARG A 163 -3.89 6.19 -9.02
CA ARG A 163 -4.13 6.49 -10.42
C ARG A 163 -4.04 5.25 -11.32
N GLU A 164 -3.05 4.38 -11.13
CA GLU A 164 -2.95 3.12 -11.87
C GLU A 164 -4.17 2.23 -11.64
N ILE A 165 -4.60 2.16 -10.38
CA ILE A 165 -5.81 1.48 -9.93
C ILE A 165 -7.08 2.12 -10.55
N GLY A 166 -7.13 3.45 -10.71
CA GLY A 166 -8.20 4.16 -11.41
C GLY A 166 -8.25 3.80 -12.91
N ARG A 167 -7.10 3.86 -13.59
CA ARG A 167 -6.97 3.53 -15.03
C ARG A 167 -7.47 2.13 -15.34
N ILE A 168 -7.07 1.15 -14.53
CA ILE A 168 -7.50 -0.25 -14.68
C ILE A 168 -9.02 -0.40 -14.57
N CYS A 169 -9.65 0.34 -13.65
CA CYS A 169 -11.10 0.24 -13.47
C CYS A 169 -11.89 1.01 -14.55
N SER A 170 -11.35 2.13 -15.04
CA SER A 170 -11.97 2.89 -16.13
C SER A 170 -11.89 2.17 -17.49
N SER A 171 -10.93 1.26 -17.71
CA SER A 171 -10.85 0.45 -18.94
C SER A 171 -11.87 -0.70 -19.01
N VAL A 172 -12.72 -0.85 -17.99
CA VAL A 172 -13.73 -1.92 -17.88
C VAL A 172 -15.17 -1.36 -17.92
N GLY A 173 -15.32 -0.04 -18.05
CA GLY A 173 -16.61 0.65 -18.17
C GLY A 173 -16.97 1.03 -19.60
#